data_AF-A0A9X7FSM2-F1
#
_entry.id   AF-A0A9X7FSM2-F1
#
_cell.length_a   1.000
_cell.length_b   1.000
_cell.length_c   1.000
_cell.angle_alpha   90.00
_cell.angle_beta   90.00
_cell.angle_gamma   90.00
#
_symmetry.space_group_name_H-M   'P 1'
#
loop_
_entity.id
_entity.type
_entity.pdbx_description
1 polymer ?
#
loop_
_entity_poly.entity_id
_entity_poly.type
_entity_poly.pdbx_seq_one_letter_code
_entity_poly.pdbx_strand_id
1 'polypeptide(L)' 'VEKRDNGWWKIETWEGPVWINLNGEERVMGDFYAYDEPSFSSKVANAGAKYGRQTFRIVDGTTDGWLKFKTWEG' A
#
# COMPACT_ATOMS: atom_id res chain seq x y z
N VAL A 1 6.60 -4.27 24.34
CA VAL A 1 5.69 -3.77 23.28
C VAL A 1 6.07 -2.34 22.91
N GLU A 2 6.39 -2.09 21.64
CA GLU A 2 6.89 -0.81 21.09
C GLU A 2 5.93 -0.33 20.00
N LYS A 3 5.70 0.98 19.90
CA LYS A 3 4.87 1.59 18.84
C LYS A 3 5.65 2.72 18.19
N ARG A 4 5.70 2.72 16.87
CA ARG A 4 6.34 3.76 16.05
C ARG A 4 5.30 4.56 15.30
N ASP A 5 5.59 5.83 15.05
CA ASP A 5 4.67 6.76 14.36
C ASP A 5 4.40 6.36 12.91
N ASN A 6 5.30 5.59 12.28
CA ASN A 6 5.12 5.06 10.94
C ASN A 6 4.22 3.80 10.88
N GLY A 7 3.60 3.39 12.00
CA GLY A 7 2.62 2.29 12.06
C GLY A 7 3.21 0.92 12.36
N TRP A 8 4.53 0.82 12.53
CA TRP A 8 5.21 -0.39 12.99
C TRP A 8 5.03 -0.59 14.49
N TRP A 9 4.38 -1.68 14.85
CA TRP A 9 4.13 -2.06 16.23
C TRP A 9 4.80 -3.40 16.50
N LYS A 10 5.50 -3.48 17.63
CA LYS A 10 6.05 -4.73 18.15
C LYS A 10 5.08 -5.31 19.16
N ILE A 11 4.45 -6.42 18.81
CA ILE A 11 3.50 -7.16 19.66
C ILE A 11 4.18 -8.40 20.25
N GLU A 12 3.72 -8.83 21.43
CA GLU A 12 4.14 -10.11 22.01
C GLU A 12 3.18 -11.22 21.57
N THR A 13 3.74 -12.36 21.18
CA THR A 13 2.98 -13.58 20.86
C THR A 13 3.57 -14.75 21.63
N TRP A 14 2.91 -15.91 21.60
CA TRP A 14 3.44 -17.13 22.20
C TRP A 14 4.72 -17.64 21.50
N GLU A 15 4.97 -17.24 20.25
CA GLU A 15 6.21 -17.49 19.50
C GLU A 15 7.31 -16.46 19.79
N GLY A 16 7.00 -15.44 20.61
CA GLY A 16 7.85 -14.31 20.92
C GLY A 16 7.42 -13.00 20.23
N PRO A 17 8.26 -11.97 20.29
CA PRO A 17 7.91 -10.66 19.76
C PRO A 17 7.92 -10.63 18.22
N VAL A 18 6.84 -10.13 17.61
CA VAL A 18 6.72 -9.94 16.15
C VAL A 18 6.36 -8.50 15.80
N TRP A 19 6.61 -8.12 14.55
CA TRP A 19 6.30 -6.80 14.03
C TRP A 19 5.08 -6.84 13.12
N ILE A 20 4.13 -5.94 13.37
CA ILE A 20 3.00 -5.68 12.49
C ILE A 20 3.07 -4.25 11.99
N ASN A 21 2.60 -4.02 10.76
CA ASN A 21 2.46 -2.68 10.22
C ASN A 21 0.97 -2.40 9.98
N LEU A 22 0.38 -1.57 10.85
CA LEU A 22 -1.03 -1.19 10.76
C LEU A 22 -1.30 -0.16 9.66
N ASN A 23 -0.23 0.48 9.19
CA ASN A 23 -0.33 1.53 8.22
C ASN A 23 -0.29 0.99 6.77
N GLY A 24 0.37 -0.13 6.54
CA GLY A 24 0.68 -0.64 5.21
C GLY A 24 2.14 -0.40 4.85
N GLU A 25 2.58 -1.03 3.77
CA GLU A 25 3.98 -1.03 3.35
C GLU A 25 4.31 0.24 2.55
N GLU A 26 5.37 0.96 2.95
CA GLU A 26 5.95 1.98 2.09
C GLU A 26 6.83 1.33 1.03
N ARG A 27 6.50 1.56 -0.24
CA ARG A 27 7.20 0.97 -1.38
C ARG A 27 7.51 2.03 -2.43
N VAL A 28 8.76 2.07 -2.88
CA VAL A 28 9.15 2.86 -4.06
C VAL A 28 8.68 2.12 -5.30
N MET A 29 7.77 2.71 -6.05
CA MET A 29 7.27 2.16 -7.31
C MET A 29 7.81 2.98 -8.47
N GLY A 30 7.96 2.34 -9.63
CA GLY A 30 8.31 3.01 -10.88
C GLY A 30 7.11 3.76 -11.47
N ASP A 31 7.12 3.93 -12.79
CA ASP A 31 6.02 4.54 -13.52
C ASP A 31 4.89 3.54 -13.75
N PHE A 32 3.65 3.89 -13.42
CA PHE A 32 2.48 3.03 -13.64
C PHE A 32 1.16 3.81 -13.80
N TYR A 33 0.17 3.15 -14.39
CA TYR A 33 -1.22 3.59 -14.36
C TYR A 33 -1.96 2.91 -13.20
N ALA A 34 -2.80 3.66 -12.51
CA ALA A 34 -3.72 3.15 -11.52
C ALA A 34 -5.15 3.11 -12.08
N TYR A 35 -5.99 2.27 -11.47
CA TYR A 35 -7.34 2.00 -11.92
C TYR A 35 -8.28 2.10 -10.71
N ASP A 36 -9.52 2.54 -10.94
CA ASP A 36 -10.51 2.69 -9.86
C ASP A 36 -10.93 1.34 -9.24
N GLU A 37 -10.73 0.24 -9.98
CA GLU A 37 -10.96 -1.14 -9.56
C GLU A 37 -9.78 -2.03 -10.03
N PRO A 38 -9.54 -3.21 -9.41
CA PRO A 38 -8.48 -4.14 -9.82
C PRO A 38 -8.82 -4.87 -11.14
N SER A 39 -8.96 -4.10 -12.21
CA SER A 39 -9.29 -4.57 -13.56
C SER A 39 -8.78 -3.59 -14.61
N PHE A 40 -8.22 -4.13 -15.70
CA PHE A 40 -7.81 -3.32 -16.86
C PHE A 40 -8.99 -2.68 -17.62
N SER A 41 -10.22 -3.16 -17.40
CA SER A 41 -11.43 -2.56 -17.97
C SER A 41 -11.96 -1.38 -17.14
N SER A 42 -11.41 -1.15 -15.95
CA SER A 42 -11.81 -0.03 -15.10
C SER A 42 -11.26 1.29 -15.62
N LYS A 43 -11.84 2.40 -15.15
CA LYS A 43 -11.37 3.73 -15.46
C LYS A 43 -9.95 3.91 -14.91
N VAL A 44 -9.09 4.57 -15.70
CA VAL A 44 -7.78 5.01 -15.23
C VAL A 44 -7.97 6.11 -14.18
N ALA A 45 -7.42 5.90 -13.00
CA ALA A 45 -7.45 6.85 -11.88
C ALA A 45 -6.56 8.09 -12.16
N ASN A 46 -6.40 8.98 -11.18
CA ASN A 46 -5.53 10.17 -11.29
C ASN A 46 -5.86 11.04 -12.52
N ALA A 47 -7.16 11.20 -12.82
CA ALA A 47 -7.67 11.90 -14.00
C ALA A 47 -7.08 11.40 -15.34
N GLY A 48 -6.70 10.12 -15.43
CA GLY A 48 -6.07 9.52 -16.62
C GLY A 48 -4.56 9.74 -16.72
N ALA A 49 -3.94 10.42 -15.75
CA ALA A 49 -2.51 10.66 -15.74
C ALA A 49 -1.75 9.51 -15.07
N LYS A 50 -0.56 9.22 -15.61
CA LYS A 50 0.37 8.23 -15.06
C LYS A 50 0.96 8.73 -13.74
N TYR A 51 1.15 7.83 -12.77
CA TYR A 51 2.02 8.11 -11.64
C TYR A 51 3.48 7.95 -12.05
N GLY A 52 4.30 8.95 -11.77
CA GLY A 52 5.76 8.84 -11.88
C GLY A 52 6.35 8.12 -10.65
N ARG A 53 7.61 7.70 -10.78
CA ARG A 53 8.38 7.09 -9.68
C ARG A 53 8.30 7.90 -8.39
N GLN A 54 7.74 7.30 -7.34
CA GLN A 54 7.67 7.86 -5.99
C GLN A 54 7.38 6.76 -4.96
N THR A 55 7.37 7.13 -3.68
CA THR A 55 6.99 6.21 -2.60
C THR A 55 5.46 6.21 -2.45
N PHE A 56 4.87 5.02 -2.47
CA PHE A 56 3.46 4.81 -2.19
C PHE A 56 3.29 3.97 -0.95
N ARG A 57 2.15 4.17 -0.27
CA ARG A 57 1.75 3.36 0.87
C ARG A 57 0.76 2.30 0.41
N ILE A 58 1.21 1.06 0.30
CA ILE A 58 0.42 -0.10 -0.10
C ILE A 58 -0.39 -0.56 1.11
N VAL A 59 -1.72 -0.55 0.99
CA VAL A 59 -2.64 -0.86 2.09
C VAL A 59 -3.31 -2.21 1.92
N ASP A 60 -3.32 -2.76 0.71
CA ASP A 60 -3.83 -4.09 0.41
C ASP A 60 -3.15 -4.65 -0.83
N GLY A 61 -3.10 -5.98 -0.93
CA GLY A 61 -2.62 -6.71 -2.09
C GLY A 61 -3.49 -7.94 -2.28
N THR A 62 -4.16 -8.06 -3.42
CA THR A 62 -4.92 -9.28 -3.73
C THR A 62 -3.97 -10.35 -4.26
N THR A 63 -4.40 -11.62 -4.19
CA THR A 63 -3.65 -12.76 -4.76
C THR A 63 -3.48 -12.67 -6.28
N ASP A 64 -4.25 -11.80 -6.93
CA ASP A 64 -4.38 -11.74 -8.39
C ASP A 64 -3.48 -10.66 -9.01
N GLY A 65 -2.46 -10.22 -8.26
CA GLY A 65 -1.41 -9.30 -8.74
C GLY A 65 -1.73 -7.81 -8.63
N TRP A 66 -2.88 -7.43 -8.06
CA TRP A 66 -3.26 -6.03 -7.87
C TRP A 66 -2.85 -5.52 -6.49
N LEU A 67 -2.37 -4.27 -6.46
CA LEU A 67 -2.05 -3.55 -5.23
C LEU A 67 -3.05 -2.41 -5.04
N LYS A 68 -3.59 -2.29 -3.84
CA LYS A 68 -4.30 -1.08 -3.40
C LYS A 68 -3.32 -0.21 -2.64
N PHE A 69 -3.22 1.05 -3.03
CA PHE A 69 -2.36 2.02 -2.38
C PHE A 69 -3.14 3.26 -2.00
N LYS A 70 -2.67 3.95 -0.97
CA LYS A 70 -3.27 5.19 -0.51
C LYS A 70 -2.72 6.37 -1.31
N THR A 71 -3.60 7.27 -1.70
CA THR A 71 -3.22 8.56 -2.30
C THR A 71 -3.70 9.70 -1.42
N TRP A 72 -3.39 10.94 -1.79
CA TRP A 72 -3.99 12.11 -1.15
C TRP A 72 -5.49 12.25 -1.48
N GLU A 73 -5.98 11.56 -2.52
CA GLU A 73 -7.39 11.57 -2.95
C GLU A 73 -8.27 10.59 -2.14
N GLY A 74 -7.66 9.70 -1.35
CA GLY A 74 -8.33 8.64 -0.58
C GLY A 74 -7.40 7.51 -0.21
#